data_AF-T0YBM1-F1
#
_entry.id   AF-T0YBM1-F1
#
_cell.length_a   1.000
_cell.length_b   1.000
_cell.length_c   1.000
_cell.angle_alpha   90.00
_cell.angle_beta   90.00
_cell.angle_gamma   90.00
#
_symmetry.space_group_name_H-M   'P 1'
#
loop_
_entity.id
_entity.type
_entity.pdbx_description
1 polymer ?
#
loop_
_entity_poly.entity_id
_entity_poly.type
_entity_poly.pdbx_seq_one_letter_code
_entity_poly.pdbx_strand_id
1 'polypeptide(L)'
;MARAIDFPTGRRVSARAPAQELLLSSQTSQTANVQALADQLLLQKFCPPAVLVNELGDILYLSAHTGRYLEPAAGKANWNIHVMARPAIRTPLAAALWRAIKERTVVEIRGLRMDDNFTHQLDITVEPIDEPNPLAGMVMVVFREIAAPIAQKNSRRRKDLGAADPAIAAELTRCQEELKALRETMRASDEERQVAIEELQSTNEELQSANEELTTSKEESQSMNEELQTINAELQSKVDDLALAQSDMQNLLNSTDIAT
;
A
#
# COMPACT_ATOMS: atom_id res chain seq x y z
N MET A 1 102.03 -38.37 11.27
CA MET A 1 102.42 -37.13 10.58
C MET A 1 101.25 -36.16 10.62
N ALA A 2 101.54 -34.91 10.96
CA ALA A 2 100.60 -33.87 11.37
C ALA A 2 99.71 -33.34 10.25
N ARG A 3 98.48 -32.91 10.59
CA ARG A 3 97.90 -31.65 10.11
C ARG A 3 96.69 -31.19 10.93
N ALA A 4 96.71 -29.89 11.23
CA ALA A 4 95.86 -29.09 12.10
C ALA A 4 94.45 -28.83 11.50
N ILE A 5 93.39 -28.88 12.32
CA ILE A 5 92.63 -27.77 12.95
C ILE A 5 91.96 -26.83 11.93
N ASP A 6 90.62 -26.80 11.92
CA ASP A 6 89.86 -25.57 12.20
C ASP A 6 88.37 -25.87 12.44
N PHE A 7 87.85 -25.43 13.59
CA PHE A 7 86.44 -25.44 13.96
C PHE A 7 86.05 -24.01 14.35
N PRO A 8 84.94 -23.46 13.82
CA PRO A 8 84.25 -22.37 14.47
C PRO A 8 82.86 -22.81 14.97
N THR A 9 82.65 -22.46 16.23
CA THR A 9 81.46 -22.60 17.07
C THR A 9 80.25 -21.80 16.58
N GLY A 10 79.03 -22.32 16.79
CA GLY A 10 77.79 -21.58 16.56
C GLY A 10 76.53 -22.28 17.09
N ARG A 11 76.31 -22.16 18.39
CA ARG A 11 75.18 -22.61 19.24
C ARG A 11 73.77 -22.33 18.64
N ARG A 12 72.83 -23.28 18.74
CA ARG A 12 71.57 -23.18 19.56
C ARG A 12 70.52 -24.26 19.24
N VAL A 13 70.29 -25.08 20.28
CA VAL A 13 69.05 -25.71 20.78
C VAL A 13 67.79 -25.56 19.90
N SER A 14 67.29 -26.70 19.43
CA SER A 14 65.93 -26.88 18.92
C SER A 14 64.93 -26.87 20.08
N ALA A 15 64.13 -25.82 20.19
CA ALA A 15 62.91 -25.80 20.99
C ALA A 15 61.72 -25.95 20.04
N ARG A 16 61.03 -27.09 20.15
CA ARG A 16 59.77 -27.39 19.45
C ARG A 16 58.65 -26.55 20.09
N ALA A 17 58.01 -25.68 19.30
CA ALA A 17 56.74 -25.04 19.66
C ALA A 17 55.58 -25.78 18.96
N PRO A 18 54.37 -25.82 19.57
CA PRO A 18 53.29 -26.70 19.17
C PRO A 18 52.61 -26.24 17.87
N ALA A 19 52.15 -27.23 17.10
CA ALA A 19 51.50 -27.07 15.82
C ALA A 19 50.08 -26.50 15.95
N GLN A 20 49.82 -25.47 15.15
CA GLN A 20 48.67 -25.36 14.23
C GLN A 20 47.32 -25.93 14.72
N GLU A 21 46.58 -25.15 15.50
CA GLU A 21 45.12 -25.32 15.59
C GLU A 21 44.31 -24.02 15.41
N LEU A 22 44.96 -22.88 15.12
CA LEU A 22 44.28 -21.56 15.05
C LEU A 22 44.20 -20.93 13.65
N LEU A 23 44.58 -21.63 12.57
CA LEU A 23 44.67 -21.02 11.23
C LEU A 23 43.63 -21.49 10.21
N LEU A 24 42.79 -22.49 10.52
CA LEU A 24 41.76 -22.95 9.59
C LEU A 24 40.43 -22.20 9.72
N SER A 25 40.18 -21.49 10.82
CA SER A 25 38.93 -20.72 11.02
C SER A 25 38.96 -19.31 10.43
N SER A 26 40.14 -18.72 10.20
CA SER A 26 40.28 -17.35 9.70
C SER A 26 40.34 -17.23 8.16
N GLN A 27 40.71 -18.30 7.46
CA GLN A 27 40.80 -18.29 5.99
C GLN A 27 39.43 -18.38 5.31
N THR A 28 38.48 -19.10 5.88
CA THR A 28 37.10 -19.22 5.38
C THR A 28 36.30 -17.91 5.55
N SER A 29 36.57 -17.12 6.59
CA SER A 29 35.91 -15.82 6.78
C SER A 29 36.41 -14.74 5.82
N GLN A 30 37.68 -14.81 5.37
CA GLN A 30 38.24 -13.83 4.43
C GLN A 30 37.77 -14.04 2.99
N THR A 31 37.62 -15.29 2.54
CA THR A 31 37.10 -15.60 1.19
C THR A 31 35.62 -15.26 1.04
N ALA A 32 34.81 -15.49 2.09
CA ALA A 32 33.41 -15.08 2.13
C ALA A 32 33.27 -13.55 2.03
N ASN A 33 34.22 -12.80 2.58
CA ASN A 33 34.22 -11.34 2.55
C ASN A 33 34.55 -10.78 1.16
N VAL A 34 35.51 -11.38 0.45
CA VAL A 34 35.83 -10.95 -0.94
C VAL A 34 34.69 -11.27 -1.90
N GLN A 35 34.02 -12.43 -1.75
CA GLN A 35 32.84 -12.78 -2.54
C GLN A 35 31.69 -11.80 -2.30
N ALA A 36 31.34 -11.54 -1.04
CA ALA A 36 30.29 -10.58 -0.69
C ALA A 36 30.59 -9.15 -1.16
N LEU A 37 31.85 -8.71 -1.05
CA LEU A 37 32.29 -7.41 -1.57
C LEU A 37 32.23 -7.35 -3.09
N ALA A 38 32.60 -8.44 -3.78
CA ALA A 38 32.48 -8.53 -5.24
C ALA A 38 31.02 -8.48 -5.69
N ASP A 39 30.13 -9.23 -5.03
CA ASP A 39 28.69 -9.23 -5.30
C ASP A 39 28.07 -7.84 -5.05
N GLN A 40 28.45 -7.17 -3.96
CA GLN A 40 28.01 -5.80 -3.68
C GLN A 40 28.49 -4.81 -4.75
N LEU A 41 29.73 -4.96 -5.23
CA LEU A 41 30.28 -4.11 -6.29
C LEU A 41 29.59 -4.38 -7.64
N LEU A 42 29.28 -5.64 -7.93
CA LEU A 42 28.49 -6.03 -9.11
C LEU A 42 27.08 -5.44 -9.06
N LEU A 43 26.41 -5.53 -7.92
CA LEU A 43 25.09 -4.92 -7.70
C LEU A 43 25.12 -3.40 -7.84
N GLN A 44 26.18 -2.73 -7.38
CA GLN A 44 26.28 -1.27 -7.50
C GLN A 44 26.60 -0.78 -8.92
N LYS A 45 27.43 -1.51 -9.69
CA LYS A 45 27.94 -1.03 -10.99
C LYS A 45 27.25 -1.62 -12.21
N PHE A 46 26.71 -2.83 -12.11
CA PHE A 46 26.24 -3.59 -13.28
C PHE A 46 24.77 -4.02 -13.17
N CYS A 47 24.11 -3.83 -12.03
CA CYS A 47 22.68 -4.08 -11.90
C CYS A 47 21.88 -2.90 -12.51
N PRO A 48 20.83 -3.18 -13.31
CA PRO A 48 19.92 -2.12 -13.71
C PRO A 48 19.23 -1.50 -12.47
N PRO A 49 18.84 -0.22 -12.55
CA PRO A 49 18.04 0.39 -11.50
C PRO A 49 16.73 -0.38 -11.35
N ALA A 50 16.45 -0.85 -10.13
CA ALA A 50 15.31 -1.69 -9.83
C ALA A 50 14.72 -1.30 -8.47
N VAL A 51 13.42 -1.54 -8.30
CA VAL A 51 12.65 -1.14 -7.13
C VAL A 51 11.69 -2.26 -6.77
N LEU A 52 11.71 -2.67 -5.51
CA LEU A 52 10.78 -3.65 -4.97
C LEU A 52 9.67 -2.92 -4.24
N VAL A 53 8.42 -3.23 -4.58
CA VAL A 53 7.23 -2.64 -3.97
C VAL A 53 6.29 -3.71 -3.43
N ASN A 54 5.50 -3.35 -2.42
CA ASN A 54 4.37 -4.16 -1.97
C ASN A 54 3.15 -3.96 -2.91
N GLU A 55 2.05 -4.67 -2.64
CA GLU A 55 0.79 -4.56 -3.39
C GLU A 55 0.17 -3.14 -3.36
N LEU A 56 0.49 -2.34 -2.33
CA LEU A 56 0.02 -0.96 -2.17
C LEU A 56 0.91 0.07 -2.89
N GLY A 57 2.03 -0.37 -3.47
CA GLY A 57 3.02 0.50 -4.13
C GLY A 57 4.01 1.17 -3.17
N ASP A 58 4.06 0.77 -1.89
CA ASP A 58 5.09 1.22 -0.97
C ASP A 58 6.42 0.56 -1.31
N ILE A 59 7.48 1.35 -1.28
CA ILE A 59 8.81 0.93 -1.68
C ILE A 59 9.50 0.22 -0.52
N LEU A 60 9.80 -1.07 -0.72
CA LEU A 60 10.49 -1.92 0.25
C LEU A 60 12.02 -1.89 0.02
N TYR A 61 12.44 -1.79 -1.24
CA TYR A 61 13.85 -1.76 -1.59
C TYR A 61 14.11 -0.89 -2.84
N LEU A 62 15.20 -0.13 -2.80
CA LEU A 62 15.68 0.71 -3.90
C LEU A 62 17.07 0.26 -4.28
N SER A 63 17.26 -0.12 -5.54
CA SER A 63 18.58 -0.30 -6.13
C SER A 63 19.24 1.07 -6.37
N ALA A 64 20.56 1.04 -6.53
CA ALA A 64 21.34 2.23 -6.85
C ALA A 64 20.90 2.84 -8.19
N HIS A 65 21.12 4.15 -8.36
CA HIS A 65 20.83 4.90 -9.60
C HIS A 65 19.34 5.07 -9.97
N THR A 66 18.42 4.87 -9.02
CA THR A 66 16.96 5.09 -9.19
C THR A 66 16.56 6.58 -9.18
N GLY A 67 17.44 7.48 -8.73
CA GLY A 67 17.16 8.93 -8.61
C GLY A 67 16.82 9.66 -9.90
N ARG A 68 17.12 9.08 -11.07
CA ARG A 68 16.72 9.63 -12.38
C ARG A 68 15.24 9.40 -12.70
N TYR A 69 14.60 8.43 -12.05
CA TYR A 69 13.23 7.99 -12.31
C TYR A 69 12.31 8.30 -11.12
N LEU A 70 12.85 8.15 -9.91
CA LEU A 70 12.16 8.38 -8.65
C LEU A 70 12.79 9.56 -7.92
N GLU A 71 11.99 10.55 -7.54
CA GLU A 71 12.37 11.68 -6.71
C GLU A 71 11.36 11.89 -5.58
N PRO A 72 11.79 12.19 -4.36
CA PRO A 72 10.87 12.42 -3.26
C PRO A 72 10.00 13.66 -3.55
N ALA A 73 8.68 13.51 -3.42
CA ALA A 73 7.76 14.64 -3.55
C ALA A 73 7.91 15.62 -2.37
N ALA A 74 7.74 16.92 -2.62
CA ALA A 74 7.76 17.93 -1.57
C ALA A 74 6.54 17.75 -0.63
N GLY A 75 6.79 17.49 0.66
CA GLY A 75 5.73 17.29 1.65
C GLY A 75 6.07 16.25 2.72
N LYS A 76 5.04 15.58 3.26
CA LYS A 76 5.23 14.47 4.20
C LYS A 76 5.99 13.34 3.49
N ALA A 77 7.02 12.78 4.14
CA ALA A 77 7.81 11.70 3.56
C ALA A 77 6.98 10.41 3.44
N ASN A 78 6.46 10.14 2.24
CA ASN A 78 5.78 8.91 1.87
C ASN A 78 6.59 8.16 0.82
N TRP A 79 7.13 7.00 1.22
CA TRP A 79 7.93 6.11 0.37
C TRP A 79 7.03 5.26 -0.52
N ASN A 80 6.27 5.90 -1.40
CA ASN A 80 5.36 5.24 -2.32
C ASN A 80 5.75 5.55 -3.77
N ILE A 81 5.82 4.51 -4.60
CA ILE A 81 6.31 4.60 -5.97
C ILE A 81 5.45 5.52 -6.84
N HIS A 82 4.14 5.62 -6.57
CA HIS A 82 3.23 6.50 -7.31
C HIS A 82 3.51 7.98 -7.03
N VAL A 83 3.95 8.29 -5.82
CA VAL A 83 4.28 9.66 -5.39
C VAL A 83 5.69 10.03 -5.83
N MET A 84 6.63 9.09 -5.71
CA MET A 84 8.03 9.32 -6.04
C MET A 84 8.31 9.30 -7.55
N ALA A 85 7.45 8.71 -8.37
CA ALA A 85 7.65 8.67 -9.81
C ALA A 85 7.59 10.06 -10.45
N ARG A 86 8.58 10.36 -11.29
CA ARG A 86 8.62 11.57 -12.12
C ARG A 86 7.37 11.69 -13.00
N PRO A 87 6.89 12.91 -13.30
CA PRO A 87 5.67 13.13 -14.07
C PRO A 87 5.63 12.37 -15.41
N ALA A 88 6.76 12.25 -16.09
CA ALA A 88 6.88 11.56 -17.38
C ALA A 88 6.53 10.06 -17.34
N ILE A 89 6.77 9.40 -16.20
CA ILE A 89 6.61 7.95 -16.05
C ILE A 89 5.49 7.55 -15.07
N ARG A 90 4.94 8.51 -14.32
CA ARG A 90 3.98 8.26 -13.23
C ARG A 90 2.73 7.51 -13.71
N THR A 91 2.07 8.01 -14.74
CA THR A 91 0.85 7.41 -15.29
C THR A 91 1.08 6.03 -15.91
N PRO A 92 2.06 5.83 -16.82
CA PRO A 92 2.29 4.50 -17.39
C PRO A 92 2.75 3.49 -16.32
N LEU A 93 3.59 3.90 -15.37
CA LEU A 93 4.05 3.04 -14.28
C LEU A 93 2.89 2.59 -13.39
N ALA A 94 1.97 3.51 -13.01
CA ALA A 94 0.81 3.16 -12.21
C ALA A 94 -0.10 2.16 -12.93
N ALA A 95 -0.34 2.35 -14.23
CA ALA A 95 -1.13 1.42 -15.03
C ALA A 95 -0.47 0.03 -15.15
N ALA A 96 0.86 -0.02 -15.33
CA ALA A 96 1.60 -1.28 -15.42
C ALA A 96 1.64 -2.03 -14.08
N LEU A 97 1.83 -1.33 -12.96
CA LEU A 97 1.75 -1.90 -11.62
C LEU A 97 0.39 -2.52 -11.35
N TRP A 98 -0.68 -1.77 -11.59
CA TRP A 98 -2.05 -2.28 -11.39
C TRP A 98 -2.32 -3.52 -12.25
N ARG A 99 -1.90 -3.49 -13.51
CA ARG A 99 -2.06 -4.62 -14.43
C ARG A 99 -1.26 -5.85 -13.99
N ALA A 100 0.00 -5.66 -13.61
CA ALA A 100 0.87 -6.74 -13.14
C ALA A 100 0.32 -7.40 -11.86
N ILE A 101 -0.22 -6.62 -10.93
CA ILE A 101 -0.84 -7.14 -9.70
C ILE A 101 -2.15 -7.89 -10.02
N LYS A 102 -3.03 -7.30 -10.83
CA LYS A 102 -4.34 -7.87 -11.14
C LYS A 102 -4.26 -9.13 -12.01
N GLU A 103 -3.44 -9.10 -13.05
CA GLU A 103 -3.30 -10.19 -14.01
C GLU A 103 -2.26 -11.23 -13.56
N ARG A 104 -1.41 -10.90 -12.55
CA ARG A 104 -0.24 -11.69 -12.16
C ARG A 104 0.65 -12.06 -13.34
N THR A 105 0.92 -11.07 -14.20
CA THR A 105 1.75 -11.22 -15.39
C THR A 105 2.84 -10.15 -15.45
N VAL A 106 3.92 -10.47 -16.14
CA VAL A 106 4.99 -9.51 -16.45
C VAL A 106 4.47 -8.48 -17.46
N VAL A 107 4.59 -7.21 -17.12
CA VAL A 107 4.17 -6.09 -17.97
C VAL A 107 5.41 -5.29 -18.39
N GLU A 108 5.62 -5.18 -19.70
CA GLU A 108 6.69 -4.37 -20.27
C GLU A 108 6.14 -3.09 -20.91
N ILE A 109 6.71 -1.95 -20.55
CA ILE A 109 6.47 -0.67 -21.19
C ILE A 109 7.74 -0.28 -21.92
N ARG A 110 7.64 -0.02 -23.23
CA ARG A 110 8.81 0.32 -24.06
C ARG A 110 8.76 1.75 -24.57
N GLY A 111 9.92 2.38 -24.69
CA GLY A 111 10.09 3.66 -25.37
C GLY A 111 9.53 4.87 -24.62
N LEU A 112 9.48 4.84 -23.28
CA LEU A 112 9.06 6.01 -22.48
C LEU A 112 10.06 7.15 -22.65
N ARG A 113 9.54 8.35 -22.88
CA ARG A 113 10.34 9.55 -23.06
C ARG A 113 10.45 10.26 -21.72
N MET A 114 11.68 10.34 -21.20
CA MET A 114 11.95 10.93 -19.88
C MET A 114 11.96 12.46 -19.92
N ASP A 115 12.47 13.05 -21.01
CA ASP A 115 12.63 14.50 -21.18
C ASP A 115 12.30 14.92 -22.62
N ASP A 116 11.98 16.20 -22.82
CA ASP A 116 11.71 16.82 -24.13
C ASP A 116 12.89 16.78 -25.11
N ASN A 117 14.09 16.43 -24.63
CA ASN A 117 15.31 16.40 -25.45
C ASN A 117 15.43 15.13 -26.31
N PHE A 118 14.50 14.17 -26.24
CA PHE A 118 14.44 12.94 -27.06
C PHE A 118 15.71 12.06 -27.03
N THR A 119 16.64 12.28 -26.10
CA THR A 119 17.95 11.61 -26.11
C THR A 119 17.93 10.24 -25.42
N HIS A 120 16.99 10.00 -24.50
CA HIS A 120 16.92 8.78 -23.69
C HIS A 120 15.52 8.19 -23.76
N GLN A 121 15.44 6.92 -24.17
CA GLN A 121 14.24 6.11 -24.04
C GLN A 121 14.39 5.20 -22.83
N LEU A 122 13.29 5.01 -22.12
CA LEU A 122 13.23 4.15 -20.95
C LEU A 122 12.26 3.01 -21.22
N ASP A 123 12.75 1.80 -21.02
CA ASP A 123 11.92 0.62 -20.91
C ASP A 123 11.72 0.29 -19.42
N ILE A 124 10.50 -0.02 -19.03
CA ILE A 124 10.13 -0.41 -17.67
C ILE A 124 9.54 -1.82 -17.73
N THR A 125 10.10 -2.72 -16.95
CA THR A 125 9.55 -4.07 -16.74
C THR A 125 8.98 -4.13 -15.33
N VAL A 126 7.71 -4.52 -15.23
CA VAL A 126 7.01 -4.74 -13.96
C VAL A 126 6.72 -6.23 -13.85
N GLU A 127 7.33 -6.89 -12.87
CA GLU A 127 7.27 -8.33 -12.69
C GLU A 127 6.74 -8.65 -11.28
N PRO A 128 5.58 -9.31 -11.16
CA PRO A 128 5.12 -9.83 -9.88
C PRO A 128 6.00 -11.01 -9.45
N ILE A 129 6.33 -11.06 -8.16
CA ILE A 129 7.16 -12.12 -7.57
C ILE A 129 6.25 -13.10 -6.84
N ASP A 130 6.27 -14.35 -7.28
CA ASP A 130 5.57 -15.45 -6.60
C ASP A 130 6.51 -16.26 -5.68
N GLU A 131 7.79 -16.38 -6.03
CA GLU A 131 8.80 -17.11 -5.25
C GLU A 131 10.13 -16.35 -5.18
N PRO A 132 10.89 -16.47 -4.08
CA PRO A 132 10.64 -17.27 -2.88
C PRO A 132 9.57 -16.66 -1.94
N ASN A 133 8.93 -17.49 -1.10
CA ASN A 133 7.84 -17.11 -0.17
C ASN A 133 7.99 -15.76 0.58
N PRO A 134 9.17 -15.33 1.04
CA PRO A 134 9.33 -14.03 1.70
C PRO A 134 9.04 -12.82 0.80
N LEU A 135 9.13 -13.01 -0.52
CA LEU A 135 8.88 -12.00 -1.55
C LEU A 135 7.55 -12.24 -2.29
N ALA A 136 6.80 -13.28 -1.92
CA ALA A 136 5.54 -13.62 -2.55
C ALA A 136 4.54 -12.46 -2.38
N GLY A 137 3.91 -12.04 -3.49
CA GLY A 137 2.99 -10.90 -3.52
C GLY A 137 3.67 -9.54 -3.62
N MET A 138 5.00 -9.49 -3.74
CA MET A 138 5.73 -8.26 -4.06
C MET A 138 5.87 -8.08 -5.57
N VAL A 139 6.18 -6.86 -5.99
CA VAL A 139 6.38 -6.53 -7.41
C VAL A 139 7.75 -5.90 -7.59
N MET A 140 8.52 -6.42 -8.54
CA MET A 140 9.79 -5.84 -8.98
C MET A 140 9.54 -4.91 -10.16
N VAL A 141 10.09 -3.71 -10.09
CA VAL A 141 10.10 -2.74 -11.19
C VAL A 141 11.54 -2.53 -11.62
N VAL A 142 11.85 -2.87 -12.87
CA VAL A 142 13.20 -2.72 -13.44
C VAL A 142 13.17 -1.63 -14.51
N PHE A 143 14.13 -0.71 -14.42
CA PHE A 143 14.31 0.41 -15.33
C PHE A 143 15.49 0.12 -16.25
N ARG A 144 15.26 0.15 -17.57
CA ARG A 144 16.30 -0.06 -18.57
C ARG A 144 16.40 1.13 -19.50
N GLU A 145 17.51 1.84 -19.40
CA GLU A 145 17.79 2.94 -20.31
C GLU A 145 18.26 2.40 -21.66
N ILE A 146 17.61 2.85 -22.72
CA ILE A 146 18.00 2.57 -24.10
C ILE A 146 18.44 3.91 -24.68
N ALA A 147 19.72 3.98 -25.07
CA ALA A 147 20.20 5.09 -25.87
C ALA A 147 19.34 5.15 -27.14
N ALA A 148 18.59 6.24 -27.31
CA ALA A 148 17.79 6.41 -28.51
C ALA A 148 18.74 6.23 -29.71
N PRO A 149 18.40 5.40 -30.71
CA PRO A 149 19.20 5.34 -31.91
C PRO A 149 19.31 6.79 -32.41
N ILE A 150 20.54 7.30 -32.54
CA ILE A 150 20.81 8.58 -33.19
C ILE A 150 20.13 8.44 -34.54
N ALA A 151 18.94 9.02 -34.67
CA ALA A 151 18.22 8.98 -35.91
C ALA A 151 19.13 9.70 -36.90
N GLN A 152 19.85 8.93 -37.71
CA GLN A 152 20.37 9.43 -38.96
C GLN A 152 19.21 10.15 -39.58
N LYS A 153 19.38 11.45 -39.71
CA LYS A 153 18.47 12.39 -40.33
C LYS A 153 18.36 11.92 -41.79
N ASN A 154 17.56 10.88 -42.03
CA ASN A 154 17.18 10.41 -43.35
C ASN A 154 16.15 11.39 -43.88
N SER A 155 16.67 12.58 -44.17
CA SER A 155 16.13 13.61 -45.03
C SER A 155 16.08 13.14 -46.50
N ARG A 156 15.65 11.89 -46.73
CA ARG A 156 15.43 11.33 -48.06
C ARG A 156 14.25 10.37 -48.06
N ARG A 157 13.06 10.92 -47.83
CA ARG A 157 11.84 10.57 -48.56
C ARG A 157 10.73 11.58 -48.22
N ARG A 158 10.98 12.84 -48.58
CA ARG A 158 9.89 13.74 -49.03
C ARG A 158 9.73 13.50 -50.53
N LYS A 159 9.12 12.37 -50.87
CA LYS A 159 8.49 12.13 -52.17
C LYS A 159 7.43 11.06 -51.93
N ASP A 160 6.20 11.43 -52.26
CA ASP A 160 4.94 10.68 -52.13
C ASP A 160 4.24 10.73 -50.77
N LEU A 161 3.81 11.94 -50.39
CA LEU A 161 2.55 12.13 -49.66
C LEU A 161 1.45 12.31 -50.72
N GLY A 162 1.13 11.22 -51.42
CA GLY A 162 0.01 11.12 -52.33
C GLY A 162 -0.93 10.04 -51.81
N ALA A 163 -2.11 10.46 -51.35
CA ALA A 163 -3.20 9.65 -50.79
C ALA A 163 -2.85 8.82 -49.54
N ALA A 164 -3.32 9.25 -48.37
CA ALA A 164 -3.48 8.35 -47.24
C ALA A 164 -4.36 7.18 -47.71
N ASP A 165 -3.86 5.94 -47.59
CA ASP A 165 -4.63 4.75 -47.94
C ASP A 165 -5.99 4.82 -47.22
N PRO A 166 -7.12 4.83 -47.93
CA PRO A 166 -8.45 4.99 -47.33
C PRO A 166 -8.76 3.89 -46.31
N ALA A 167 -8.10 2.72 -46.44
CA ALA A 167 -8.20 1.62 -45.50
C ALA A 167 -7.61 1.97 -44.12
N ILE A 168 -6.46 2.63 -44.06
CA ILE A 168 -5.81 3.02 -42.79
C ILE A 168 -6.59 4.15 -42.11
N ALA A 169 -7.14 5.08 -42.89
CA ALA A 169 -8.01 6.13 -42.36
C ALA A 169 -9.28 5.54 -41.75
N ALA A 170 -9.89 4.55 -42.41
CA ALA A 170 -11.08 3.86 -41.92
C ALA A 170 -10.81 3.02 -40.65
N GLU A 171 -9.65 2.37 -40.57
CA GLU A 171 -9.24 1.61 -39.38
C GLU A 171 -8.94 2.54 -38.19
N LEU A 172 -8.32 3.70 -38.44
CA LEU A 172 -8.11 4.73 -37.43
C LEU A 172 -9.43 5.30 -36.89
N THR A 173 -10.40 5.58 -37.76
CA THR A 173 -11.73 6.04 -37.33
C THR A 173 -12.44 4.99 -36.49
N ARG A 174 -12.35 3.71 -36.89
CA ARG A 174 -12.94 2.61 -36.13
C ARG A 174 -12.32 2.48 -34.73
N CYS A 175 -10.99 2.51 -34.61
CA CYS A 175 -10.34 2.51 -33.30
C CYS A 175 -10.72 3.73 -32.45
N GLN A 176 -10.90 4.90 -33.06
CA GLN A 176 -11.36 6.10 -32.35
C GLN A 176 -12.79 5.95 -31.83
N GLU A 177 -13.68 5.35 -32.61
CA GLU A 177 -15.06 5.03 -32.19
C GLU A 177 -15.08 4.00 -31.06
N GLU A 178 -14.29 2.93 -31.17
CA GLU A 178 -14.16 1.91 -30.12
C GLU A 178 -13.63 2.52 -28.80
N LEU A 179 -12.63 3.41 -28.87
CA LEU A 179 -12.13 4.14 -27.69
C LEU A 179 -13.18 5.07 -27.08
N LYS A 180 -14.03 5.71 -27.90
CA LYS A 180 -15.12 6.55 -27.41
C LYS A 180 -16.18 5.69 -26.70
N ALA A 181 -16.60 4.60 -27.34
CA ALA A 181 -17.56 3.67 -26.76
C ALA A 181 -17.04 3.09 -25.42
N LEU A 182 -15.77 2.68 -25.37
CA LEU A 182 -15.17 2.19 -24.14
C LEU A 182 -15.15 3.25 -23.03
N ARG A 183 -14.82 4.50 -23.36
CA ARG A 183 -14.87 5.61 -22.39
C ARG A 183 -16.29 5.88 -21.89
N GLU A 184 -17.29 5.78 -22.74
CA GLU A 184 -18.69 5.92 -22.35
C GLU A 184 -19.11 4.78 -21.42
N THR A 185 -18.72 3.53 -21.70
CA THR A 185 -19.00 2.40 -20.79
C THR A 185 -18.30 2.54 -19.45
N MET A 186 -17.05 3.03 -19.41
CA MET A 186 -16.35 3.30 -18.16
C MET A 186 -17.06 4.38 -17.35
N ARG A 187 -17.47 5.48 -17.99
CA ARG A 187 -18.23 6.55 -17.33
C ARG A 187 -19.55 6.05 -16.78
N ALA A 188 -20.30 5.26 -17.55
CA ALA A 188 -21.54 4.66 -17.09
C ALA A 188 -21.30 3.75 -15.87
N SER A 189 -20.25 2.92 -15.90
CA SER A 189 -19.88 2.07 -14.76
C SER A 189 -19.46 2.87 -13.52
N ASP A 190 -18.76 3.98 -13.71
CA ASP A 190 -18.37 4.88 -12.62
C ASP A 190 -19.60 5.58 -12.00
N GLU A 191 -20.54 6.01 -12.84
CA GLU A 191 -21.82 6.59 -12.41
C GLU A 191 -22.68 5.56 -11.67
N GLU A 192 -22.83 4.33 -12.18
CA GLU A 192 -23.52 3.23 -11.50
C GLU A 192 -22.89 2.94 -10.13
N ARG A 193 -21.56 2.91 -10.05
CA ARG A 193 -20.83 2.71 -8.79
C ARG A 193 -21.08 3.85 -7.82
N GLN A 194 -21.11 5.09 -8.31
CA GLN A 194 -21.38 6.26 -7.48
C GLN A 194 -22.82 6.24 -6.93
N VAL A 195 -23.80 5.90 -7.78
CA VAL A 195 -25.18 5.70 -7.36
C VAL A 195 -25.28 4.61 -6.30
N ALA A 196 -24.62 3.47 -6.49
CA ALA A 196 -24.63 2.39 -5.49
C ALA A 196 -24.03 2.84 -4.13
N ILE A 197 -23.03 3.72 -4.15
CA ILE A 197 -22.47 4.29 -2.91
C ILE A 197 -23.49 5.24 -2.25
N GLU A 198 -24.14 6.10 -3.03
CA GLU A 198 -25.15 7.03 -2.52
C GLU A 198 -26.38 6.30 -1.97
N GLU A 199 -26.82 5.23 -2.63
CA GLU A 199 -27.88 4.35 -2.13
C GLU A 199 -27.46 3.70 -0.80
N LEU A 200 -26.25 3.12 -0.72
CA LEU A 200 -25.76 2.53 0.53
C LEU A 200 -25.68 3.58 1.66
N GLN A 201 -25.22 4.79 1.35
CA GLN A 201 -25.20 5.88 2.32
C GLN A 201 -26.62 6.25 2.77
N SER A 202 -27.56 6.38 1.84
CA SER A 202 -28.97 6.65 2.15
C SER A 202 -29.56 5.55 3.03
N THR A 203 -29.31 4.26 2.73
CA THR A 203 -29.79 3.16 3.57
C THR A 203 -29.20 3.19 4.99
N ASN A 204 -27.95 3.65 5.12
CA ASN A 204 -27.32 3.79 6.43
C ASN A 204 -27.93 4.96 7.22
N GLU A 205 -28.20 6.10 6.55
CA GLU A 205 -28.89 7.24 7.14
C GLU A 205 -30.32 6.87 7.57
N GLU A 206 -31.05 6.11 6.76
CA GLU A 206 -32.37 5.57 7.12
C GLU A 206 -32.31 4.62 8.32
N LEU A 207 -31.32 3.71 8.37
CA LEU A 207 -31.11 2.83 9.53
C LEU A 207 -30.76 3.62 10.79
N GLN A 208 -29.95 4.66 10.67
CA GLN A 208 -29.64 5.55 11.79
C GLN A 208 -30.90 6.27 12.27
N SER A 209 -31.70 6.82 11.36
CA SER A 209 -32.96 7.48 11.70
C SER A 209 -33.96 6.52 12.36
N ALA A 210 -34.07 5.28 11.87
CA ALA A 210 -34.92 4.25 12.48
C ALA A 210 -34.43 3.86 13.89
N ASN A 211 -33.11 3.88 14.12
CA ASN A 211 -32.54 3.65 15.45
C ASN A 211 -32.84 4.83 16.39
N GLU A 212 -32.70 6.07 15.91
CA GLU A 212 -33.06 7.28 16.66
C GLU A 212 -34.56 7.31 17.02
N GLU A 213 -35.42 6.93 16.08
CA GLU A 213 -36.87 6.79 16.32
C GLU A 213 -37.18 5.70 17.35
N LEU A 214 -36.51 4.54 17.27
CA LEU A 214 -36.66 3.48 18.25
C LEU A 214 -36.20 3.92 19.64
N THR A 215 -35.07 4.63 19.74
CA THR A 215 -34.61 5.18 21.02
C THR A 215 -35.59 6.19 21.59
N THR A 216 -36.16 7.06 20.74
CA THR A 216 -37.18 8.04 21.15
C THR A 216 -38.44 7.32 21.65
N SER A 217 -38.95 6.33 20.91
CA SER A 217 -40.12 5.54 21.31
C SER A 217 -39.89 4.79 22.63
N LYS A 218 -38.66 4.31 22.86
CA LYS A 218 -38.27 3.70 24.13
C LYS A 218 -38.27 4.72 25.27
N GLU A 219 -37.72 5.92 25.06
CA GLU A 219 -37.71 7.00 26.04
C GLU A 219 -39.13 7.48 26.38
N GLU A 220 -39.99 7.64 25.37
CA GLU A 220 -41.41 7.97 25.57
C GLU A 220 -42.14 6.88 26.39
N SER A 221 -41.88 5.60 26.09
CA SER A 221 -42.45 4.49 26.86
C SER A 221 -41.95 4.45 28.31
N GLN A 222 -40.68 4.82 28.54
CA GLN A 222 -40.13 4.94 29.89
C GLN A 222 -40.75 6.11 30.65
N SER A 223 -40.87 7.28 30.01
CA SER A 223 -41.54 8.45 30.59
C SER A 223 -42.99 8.14 30.95
N MET A 224 -43.73 7.44 30.10
CA MET A 224 -45.12 7.04 30.38
C MET A 224 -45.20 6.10 31.61
N ASN A 225 -44.23 5.20 31.76
CA ASN A 225 -44.15 4.32 32.93
C ASN A 225 -43.85 5.11 34.22
N GLU A 226 -42.93 6.07 34.16
CA GLU A 226 -42.61 6.97 35.28
C GLU A 226 -43.82 7.82 35.69
N GLU A 227 -44.58 8.34 34.72
CA GLU A 227 -45.81 9.07 34.97
C GLU A 227 -46.88 8.17 35.62
N LEU A 228 -47.07 6.94 35.11
CA LEU A 228 -47.99 5.96 35.72
C LEU A 228 -47.60 5.59 37.15
N GLN A 229 -46.31 5.44 37.44
CA GLN A 229 -45.83 5.17 38.79
C GLN A 229 -46.10 6.35 39.73
N THR A 230 -45.91 7.58 39.23
CA THR A 230 -46.20 8.80 39.98
C THR A 230 -47.69 8.91 40.31
N ILE A 231 -48.57 8.70 39.31
CA ILE A 231 -50.03 8.70 39.51
C ILE A 231 -50.46 7.61 40.50
N ASN A 232 -49.84 6.42 40.42
CA ASN A 232 -50.16 5.33 41.34
C ASN A 232 -49.74 5.67 42.78
N ALA A 233 -48.58 6.29 42.97
CA ALA A 233 -48.14 6.78 44.28
C ALA A 233 -49.08 7.87 44.84
N GLU A 234 -49.54 8.81 43.99
CA GLU A 234 -50.54 9.81 44.37
C GLU A 234 -51.87 9.18 44.77
N LEU A 235 -52.34 8.19 44.00
CA LEU A 235 -53.56 7.44 44.30
C LEU A 235 -53.44 6.71 45.64
N GLN A 236 -52.31 6.05 45.89
CA GLN A 236 -52.06 5.35 47.16
C GLN A 236 -52.06 6.34 48.33
N SER A 237 -51.41 7.50 48.20
CA SER A 237 -51.45 8.55 49.22
C SER A 237 -52.88 9.02 49.49
N LYS A 238 -53.72 9.16 48.46
CA LYS A 238 -55.14 9.54 48.64
C LYS A 238 -55.95 8.46 49.35
N VAL A 239 -55.68 7.19 49.08
CA VAL A 239 -56.30 6.07 49.79
C VAL A 239 -55.89 6.09 51.26
N ASP A 240 -54.62 6.34 51.56
CA ASP A 240 -54.10 6.41 52.93
C ASP A 240 -54.70 7.62 53.69
N ASP A 241 -54.79 8.80 53.04
CA ASP A 241 -55.45 10.00 53.59
C ASP A 241 -56.93 9.72 53.95
N LEU A 242 -57.65 9.03 53.07
CA LEU A 242 -59.05 8.65 53.30
C LEU A 242 -59.18 7.63 54.43
N ALA A 243 -58.28 6.66 54.52
CA ALA A 243 -58.25 5.66 55.59
C ALA A 243 -57.98 6.32 56.96
N LEU A 244 -57.07 7.31 57.01
CA LEU A 244 -56.81 8.11 58.20
C LEU A 244 -58.04 8.91 58.62
N ALA A 245 -58.68 9.64 57.70
CA ALA A 245 -59.90 10.40 57.99
C ALA A 245 -61.05 9.50 58.48
N GLN A 246 -61.20 8.30 57.89
CA GLN A 246 -62.17 7.31 58.33
C GLN A 246 -61.87 6.81 59.75
N SER A 247 -60.61 6.48 60.05
CA SER A 247 -60.18 6.08 61.38
C SER A 247 -60.45 7.17 62.42
N ASP A 248 -60.14 8.43 62.10
CA ASP A 248 -60.39 9.57 62.99
C ASP A 248 -61.89 9.76 63.26
N MET A 249 -62.74 9.64 62.23
CA MET A 249 -64.20 9.67 62.42
C MET A 249 -64.68 8.52 63.31
N GLN A 250 -64.18 7.30 63.11
CA GLN A 250 -64.54 6.16 63.94
C GLN A 250 -64.10 6.35 65.40
N ASN A 251 -62.91 6.91 65.63
CA ASN A 251 -62.41 7.23 66.96
C ASN A 251 -63.27 8.27 67.67
N LEU A 252 -63.69 9.33 66.96
CA LEU A 252 -64.59 10.35 67.51
C LEU A 252 -65.98 9.77 67.84
N LEU A 253 -66.55 8.94 66.98
CA LEU A 253 -67.83 8.26 67.23
C LEU A 253 -67.73 7.37 68.47
N ASN A 254 -66.71 6.51 68.56
CA ASN A 254 -66.48 5.65 69.72
C ASN A 254 -66.27 6.47 71.01
N SER A 255 -65.62 7.64 70.94
CA SER A 255 -65.42 8.51 72.10
C SER A 255 -66.72 9.19 72.59
N THR A 256 -67.69 9.38 71.69
CA THR A 256 -68.99 9.99 72.01
C THR A 256 -69.95 8.97 72.64
N ASP A 257 -69.92 7.72 72.17
CA ASP A 257 -70.73 6.62 72.73
C ASP A 257 -70.30 6.19 74.15
N ILE A 258 -69.07 6.51 74.59
CA ILE A 258 -68.59 6.24 75.97
C ILE A 258 -69.08 7.30 76.98
N ALA A 259 -69.63 8.44 76.54
CA ALA A 259 -69.99 9.57 77.39
C ALA A 259 -71.47 9.59 77.88
N THR A 260 -72.20 8.48 77.74
CA THR A 260 -73.60 8.32 78.21
C THR A 260 -73.76 7.05 79.04
#